data_AF-A0A9X9A2G9-F1
#
_entry.id   AF-A0A9X9A2G9-F1
#
_cell.length_a   1.000
_cell.length_b   1.000
_cell.length_c   1.000
_cell.angle_alpha   90.00
_cell.angle_beta   90.00
_cell.angle_gamma   90.00
#
_symmetry.space_group_name_H-M   'P 1'
#
loop_
_entity.id
_entity.type
_entity.pdbx_description
1 polymer ?
#
loop_
_entity_poly.entity_id
_entity_poly.type
_entity_poly.pdbx_seq_one_letter_code
_entity_poly.pdbx_strand_id
1 'polypeptide(L)' 'LSEVAIQKMIRLEVKRAELNRRISAQQMRNTFILRLIKQGLTEDELVSRMGFKTKISLKRYYQYLQL' A
#
# COMPACT_ATOMS: atom_id res chain seq x y z
N LEU A 1 9.02 7.00 -16.93
CA LEU A 1 9.78 6.62 -15.71
C LEU A 1 9.74 5.10 -15.57
N SER A 2 10.88 4.44 -15.36
CA SER A 2 10.90 2.99 -15.12
C SER A 2 10.60 2.66 -13.66
N GLU A 3 10.12 1.45 -13.39
CA GLU A 3 9.92 0.95 -12.02
C GLU A 3 11.19 1.05 -11.18
N VAL A 4 12.35 0.77 -11.80
CA VAL A 4 13.67 0.91 -11.17
C VAL A 4 13.97 2.36 -10.80
N ALA A 5 13.67 3.32 -11.69
CA ALA A 5 13.86 4.74 -11.41
C ALA A 5 12.96 5.18 -10.24
N ILE A 6 11.69 4.76 -10.23
CA ILE A 6 10.76 5.06 -9.14
C ILE A 6 11.26 4.50 -7.81
N GLN A 7 11.70 3.24 -7.81
CA GLN A 7 12.23 2.62 -6.60
C GLN A 7 13.52 3.29 -6.11
N LYS A 8 14.36 3.82 -7.01
CA LYS A 8 15.54 4.63 -6.64
C LYS A 8 15.12 5.94 -5.98
N MET A 9 14.11 6.64 -6.52
CA MET A 9 13.58 7.86 -5.91
C MET A 9 13.05 7.60 -4.50
N ILE A 10 12.26 6.53 -4.32
CA ILE A 10 11.75 6.13 -2.99
C ILE A 10 12.90 5.89 -2.01
N ARG A 11 13.96 5.18 -2.42
CA ARG A 11 15.12 4.93 -1.54
C ARG A 11 15.81 6.22 -1.10
N LEU A 12 15.90 7.22 -1.98
CA LEU A 12 16.47 8.52 -1.62
C LEU A 12 15.62 9.22 -0.55
N GLU A 13 14.29 9.22 -0.70
CA GLU A 13 13.41 9.82 0.30
C GLU A 13 13.42 9.06 1.63
N VAL A 14 13.49 7.73 1.59
CA VAL A 14 13.63 6.89 2.81
C VAL A 14 14.90 7.25 3.57
N LYS A 15 16.02 7.45 2.86
CA LYS A 15 17.29 7.87 3.47
C LYS A 15 17.20 9.28 4.06
N ARG A 16 16.57 10.23 3.35
CA ARG A 16 16.37 11.62 3.82
C ARG A 16 15.49 11.69 5.06
N ALA A 17 14.52 10.78 5.18
CA ALA A 17 13.66 10.65 6.35
C ALA A 17 14.30 9.85 7.50
N GLU A 18 15.58 9.47 7.39
CA GLU A 18 16.33 8.71 8.40
C GLU A 18 15.66 7.39 8.82
N LEU A 19 14.91 6.78 7.90
CA LEU A 19 14.22 5.52 8.17
C LEU A 19 15.19 4.34 8.02
N ASN A 20 15.43 3.62 9.11
CA ASN A 20 16.27 2.42 9.16
C ASN A 20 15.59 1.16 8.58
N ARG A 21 14.82 1.31 7.50
CA ARG A 21 14.18 0.20 6.79
C ARG A 21 14.05 0.45 5.30
N ARG A 22 14.06 -0.61 4.50
CA ARG A 22 13.75 -0.50 3.06
C ARG A 22 12.25 -0.32 2.86
N ILE A 23 11.88 0.61 1.99
CA ILE A 23 10.49 0.83 1.56
C ILE A 23 10.41 0.69 0.04
N SER A 24 9.47 -0.12 -0.43
CA SER A 24 9.10 -0.24 -1.84
C SER A 24 7.80 0.48 -2.19
N ALA A 25 7.59 0.75 -3.47
CA ALA A 25 6.33 1.27 -3.96
C ALA A 25 5.13 0.38 -3.55
N GLN A 26 5.34 -0.95 -3.55
CA GLN A 26 4.32 -1.90 -3.10
C GLN A 26 4.02 -1.76 -1.60
N GLN A 27 5.03 -1.53 -0.76
CA GLN A 27 4.80 -1.29 0.67
C GLN A 27 4.04 0.02 0.92
N MET A 28 4.29 1.07 0.11
CA MET A 28 3.51 2.31 0.17
C MET A 28 2.05 2.05 -0.22
N ARG A 29 1.79 1.31 -1.32
CA ARG A 29 0.44 0.92 -1.72
C ARG A 29 -0.27 0.09 -0.64
N ASN A 30 0.42 -0.89 -0.06
CA ASN A 30 -0.14 -1.71 1.02
C ASN A 30 -0.49 -0.87 2.25
N THR A 31 0.39 0.06 2.65
CA THR A 31 0.15 0.97 3.77
C THR A 31 -1.06 1.86 3.52
N PHE A 32 -1.21 2.35 2.28
CA PHE A 32 -2.37 3.15 1.88
C PHE A 32 -3.67 2.36 2.01
N ILE A 33 -3.73 1.13 1.50
CA ILE A 33 -4.92 0.26 1.61
C ILE A 33 -5.27 -0.02 3.07
N LEU A 34 -4.27 -0.35 3.91
CA LEU A 34 -4.48 -0.59 5.34
C LEU A 34 -5.06 0.65 6.05
N ARG A 35 -4.63 1.87 5.67
CA ARG A 35 -5.21 3.10 6.22
C ARG A 35 -6.66 3.28 5.82
N LEU A 36 -7.02 2.99 4.57
CA LEU A 36 -8.41 3.10 4.11
C LEU A 36 -9.33 2.09 4.83
N ILE A 37 -8.87 0.85 5.04
CA ILE A 37 -9.62 -0.15 5.84
C ILE A 37 -9.84 0.37 7.26
N LYS A 38 -8.80 0.93 7.90
CA LYS A 38 -8.92 1.51 9.26
C LYS A 38 -9.83 2.74 9.33
N GLN A 39 -10.04 3.43 8.22
CA GLN A 39 -10.98 4.56 8.12
C GLN A 39 -12.44 4.11 7.95
N GLY A 40 -12.69 2.79 7.83
CA GLY A 40 -14.05 2.24 7.73
C GLY A 40 -14.66 2.32 6.34
N LEU A 41 -13.84 2.48 5.28
CA LEU A 41 -14.35 2.38 3.91
C LEU A 41 -14.91 0.98 3.65
N THR A 42 -16.01 0.92 2.92
CA THR A 42 -16.63 -0.34 2.52
C THR A 42 -15.73 -1.09 1.53
N GLU A 43 -15.89 -2.42 1.46
CA GLU A 43 -15.11 -3.24 0.52
C GLU A 43 -15.33 -2.82 -0.94
N ASP A 44 -16.55 -2.39 -1.30
CA ASP A 44 -16.87 -1.95 -2.66
C ASP A 44 -16.17 -0.63 -3.02
N GLU A 45 -16.12 0.33 -2.09
CA GLU A 45 -15.35 1.56 -2.25
C GLU A 45 -13.84 1.27 -2.36
N LEU A 46 -13.33 0.34 -1.54
CA LEU A 46 -11.92 -0.07 -1.59
C LEU A 46 -11.57 -0.74 -2.93
N VAL A 47 -12.40 -1.67 -3.40
CA VAL A 47 -12.21 -2.35 -4.69
C VAL A 47 -12.19 -1.34 -5.83
N SER A 48 -13.17 -0.45 -5.88
CA SER A 48 -13.28 0.60 -6.89
C SER A 48 -12.07 1.54 -6.86
N ARG A 49 -11.76 2.12 -5.70
CA ARG A 49 -10.68 3.11 -5.55
C ARG A 49 -9.30 2.51 -5.81
N MET A 50 -9.08 1.24 -5.50
CA MET A 50 -7.79 0.57 -5.70
C MET A 50 -7.63 -0.04 -7.09
N GLY A 51 -8.70 -0.07 -7.90
CA GLY A 51 -8.71 -0.77 -9.18
C GLY A 51 -8.55 -2.29 -9.04
N PHE A 52 -9.09 -2.87 -7.96
CA PHE A 52 -9.17 -4.32 -7.82
C PHE A 52 -10.33 -4.86 -8.66
N LYS A 53 -10.17 -6.06 -9.22
CA LYS A 53 -11.24 -6.73 -9.95
C LYS A 53 -12.23 -7.44 -9.02
N THR A 54 -11.77 -7.85 -7.84
CA THR A 54 -12.55 -8.66 -6.91
C THR A 54 -12.20 -8.32 -5.45
N LYS A 55 -13.16 -8.58 -4.55
CA LYS A 55 -12.99 -8.44 -3.08
C LYS A 55 -11.94 -9.39 -2.50
N ILE A 56 -11.65 -10.52 -3.16
CA ILE A 56 -10.63 -11.50 -2.72
C ILE A 56 -9.26 -10.85 -2.51
N SER A 57 -8.93 -9.82 -3.30
CA SER A 57 -7.66 -9.09 -3.15
C SER A 57 -7.54 -8.35 -1.81
N LEU A 58 -8.65 -8.06 -1.14
CA LEU A 58 -8.68 -7.42 0.19
C LEU A 58 -8.36 -8.40 1.32
N LYS A 59 -8.60 -9.70 1.13
CA LYS A 59 -8.46 -10.73 2.17
C LYS A 59 -7.12 -10.68 2.90
N ARG A 60 -6.01 -10.51 2.17
CA ARG A 60 -4.66 -10.44 2.77
C ARG A 60 -4.48 -9.26 3.73
N TYR A 61 -5.20 -8.15 3.49
CA TYR A 61 -5.11 -6.95 4.32
C TYR A 61 -5.94 -7.09 5.60
N TYR A 62 -7.14 -7.67 5.49
CA TYR A 62 -7.96 -8.02 6.65
C TYR A 62 -7.26 -9.04 7.54
N GLN A 63 -6.72 -10.11 6.95
CA GLN A 63 -5.90 -11.11 7.67
C GLN A 63 -4.70 -10.48 8.38
N TYR A 64 -3.99 -9.55 7.73
CA TYR A 64 -2.88 -8.83 8.35
C TYR A 64 -3.33 -7.97 9.55
N LEU A 65 -4.54 -7.39 9.49
CA LEU A 65 -5.12 -6.61 10.57
C LEU A 65 -5.80 -7.46 11.64
N GLN A 66 -5.91 -8.78 11.45
CA GLN A 66 -6.69 -9.69 12.31
C GLN A 66 -8.18 -9.29 12.39
N LEU A 67 -8.71 -8.78 11.28
CA LEU A 67 -10.12 -8.43 11.08
C LEU A 67 -10.81 -9.46 10.16
#